data_AF-A0A317HLY6-F1
#
_entry.id   AF-A0A317HLY6-F1
#
_cell.length_a   1.000
_cell.length_b   1.000
_cell.length_c   1.000
_cell.angle_alpha   90.00
_cell.angle_beta   90.00
_cell.angle_gamma   90.00
#
_symmetry.space_group_name_H-M   'P 1'
#
loop_
_entity.id
_entity.type
_entity.pdbx_description
1 polymer ?
#
loop_
_entity_poly.entity_id
_entity_poly.type
_entity_poly.pdbx_seq_one_letter_code
_entity_poly.pdbx_strand_id
1 'polypeptide(L)' 'IEQFFERIQAGVTYANRRAGATTGAWPGINSFGGWKASGSTGRGTGGPYYVQQFMREQSRVWIR' A
#
# COMPACT_ATOMS: atom_id res chain seq x y z
N ILE A 1 -21.30 6.62 -0.23
CA ILE A 1 -20.06 5.84 0.01
C ILE A 1 -19.28 5.68 -1.29
N GLU A 2 -19.92 5.27 -2.38
CA GLU A 2 -19.31 5.20 -3.72
C GLU A 2 -18.65 6.51 -4.14
N GLN A 3 -19.40 7.63 -4.13
CA GLN A 3 -18.85 8.95 -4.43
C GLN A 3 -17.61 9.33 -3.59
N PHE A 4 -17.52 8.84 -2.34
CA PHE A 4 -16.33 9.06 -1.51
C PHE A 4 -15.15 8.26 -2.06
N PHE A 5 -15.31 6.95 -2.30
CA PHE A 5 -14.23 6.12 -2.83
C PHE A 5 -13.82 6.48 -4.27
N GLU A 6 -14.72 7.06 -5.06
CA GLU A 6 -14.40 7.59 -6.40
C GLU A 6 -13.54 8.84 -6.37
N ARG A 7 -13.66 9.68 -5.33
CA ARG A 7 -13.05 11.02 -5.30
C ARG A 7 -11.90 11.16 -4.30
N ILE A 8 -11.84 10.29 -3.30
CA ILE A 8 -10.88 10.40 -2.20
C ILE A 8 -9.44 10.22 -2.69
N GLN A 9 -8.55 11.06 -2.17
CA GLN A 9 -7.13 11.02 -2.50
C GLN A 9 -6.30 10.74 -1.26
N ALA A 10 -6.28 9.48 -0.82
CA ALA A 10 -5.50 9.00 0.31
C ALA A 10 -4.98 7.58 0.03
N GLY A 11 -3.85 7.22 0.64
CA GLY A 11 -3.25 5.89 0.44
C GLY A 11 -3.99 4.76 1.17
N VAL A 12 -4.67 5.08 2.27
CA VAL A 12 -5.51 4.13 3.01
C VAL A 12 -6.81 4.83 3.38
N THR A 13 -7.93 4.16 3.11
CA THR A 13 -9.27 4.67 3.38
C THR A 13 -10.11 3.59 4.03
N TYR A 14 -10.96 4.00 4.98
CA TYR A 14 -11.90 3.14 5.68
C TYR A 14 -13.27 3.79 5.66
N ALA A 15 -14.32 2.98 5.63
CA ALA A 15 -15.71 3.43 5.77
C ALA A 15 -16.44 2.45 6.69
N ASN A 16 -17.33 2.98 7.55
CA ASN A 16 -18.25 2.20 8.39
C ASN A 16 -17.59 1.08 9.22
N ARG A 17 -16.36 1.29 9.73
CA ARG A 17 -15.71 0.35 10.65
C ARG A 17 -16.27 0.47 12.06
N ARG A 18 -16.39 -0.67 12.75
CA ARG A 18 -16.81 -0.76 14.17
C ARG A 18 -15.83 -0.07 15.13
N ALA A 19 -14.54 -0.06 14.80
CA ALA A 19 -13.48 0.60 15.56
C ALA A 19 -12.33 1.00 14.64
N GLY A 20 -11.58 2.05 15.01
CA GLY A 20 -10.50 2.60 14.21
C GLY A 20 -11.03 3.34 12.97
N ALA A 21 -11.42 4.60 13.15
CA ALA A 21 -11.98 5.42 12.07
C ALA A 21 -10.98 5.63 10.92
N THR A 22 -9.73 5.93 11.26
CA THR A 22 -8.62 6.14 10.30
C THR A 22 -7.34 5.39 10.69
N THR A 23 -7.38 4.62 11.77
CA THR A 23 -6.24 3.94 12.39
C THR A 23 -6.47 2.43 12.49
N GLY A 24 -5.47 1.68 12.96
CA GLY A 24 -5.59 0.23 13.15
C GLY A 24 -5.42 -0.57 11.86
N ALA A 25 -4.48 -0.17 11.00
CA ALA A 25 -4.07 -0.97 9.86
C ALA A 25 -3.37 -2.25 10.34
N TRP A 26 -3.79 -3.40 9.81
CA TRP A 26 -3.20 -4.71 10.12
C TRP A 26 -2.39 -5.23 8.93
N PRO A 27 -1.15 -5.71 9.13
CA PRO A 27 -0.36 -6.36 8.09
C PRO A 27 -1.15 -7.48 7.40
N GLY A 28 -1.05 -7.58 6.08
CA GLY A 28 -1.76 -8.56 5.26
C GLY A 28 -3.24 -8.25 4.98
N ILE A 29 -3.90 -7.40 5.78
CA ILE A 29 -5.31 -7.00 5.56
C ILE A 29 -5.40 -5.63 4.90
N ASN A 30 -4.69 -4.64 5.45
CA ASN A 30 -4.66 -3.28 4.94
C ASN A 30 -3.23 -2.77 4.92
N SER A 31 -2.54 -2.99 3.79
CA SER A 31 -1.22 -2.41 3.56
C SER A 31 -1.22 -0.91 3.86
N PHE A 32 -0.31 -0.44 4.70
CA PHE A 32 -0.33 0.92 5.20
C PHE A 32 0.67 1.83 4.48
N GLY A 33 0.19 2.85 3.79
CA GLY A 33 1.03 3.81 3.05
C GLY A 33 0.25 5.05 2.63
N GLY A 34 0.97 6.10 2.22
CA GLY A 34 0.39 7.39 1.87
C GLY A 34 0.46 7.72 0.37
N TRP A 35 -0.29 8.75 -0.02
CA TRP A 35 -0.22 9.40 -1.33
C TRP A 35 0.21 10.87 -1.15
N LYS A 36 0.66 11.53 -2.23
CA LYS A 36 1.19 12.90 -2.26
C LYS A 36 2.46 13.00 -1.41
N ALA A 37 2.53 13.96 -0.49
CA ALA A 37 3.68 14.16 0.39
C ALA A 37 3.82 13.08 1.48
N SER A 38 2.86 12.16 1.60
CA SER A 38 2.82 11.15 2.68
C SER A 38 3.49 9.81 2.33
N GLY A 39 4.17 9.71 1.19
CA GLY A 39 4.87 8.49 0.79
C GLY A 39 5.84 8.73 -0.36
N SER A 40 6.95 7.99 -0.37
CA SER A 40 8.01 8.13 -1.39
C SER A 40 8.01 7.01 -2.43
N THR A 41 7.63 5.79 -2.04
CA THR A 41 7.75 4.60 -2.90
C THR A 41 6.42 4.11 -3.46
N GLY A 42 5.30 4.59 -2.91
CA GLY A 42 3.96 4.12 -3.26
C GLY A 42 3.65 2.68 -2.85
N ARG A 43 4.52 2.01 -2.07
CA ARG A 43 4.29 0.65 -1.57
C ARG A 43 4.03 0.69 -0.06
N GLY A 44 2.83 0.29 0.33
CA GLY A 44 2.43 0.26 1.74
C GLY A 44 3.13 -0.86 2.53
N THR A 45 3.45 -0.57 3.79
CA THR A 45 4.04 -1.52 4.75
C THR A 45 3.04 -2.61 5.10
N GLY A 46 3.55 -3.83 5.30
CA GLY A 46 2.72 -5.01 5.60
C GLY A 46 1.92 -5.51 4.39
N GLY A 47 2.17 -4.96 3.20
CA GLY A 47 1.58 -5.40 1.94
C GLY A 47 2.46 -6.34 1.13
N PRO A 48 1.90 -7.01 0.12
CA PRO A 48 2.62 -8.02 -0.68
C PRO A 48 3.77 -7.46 -1.50
N TYR A 49 3.81 -6.14 -1.73
CA TYR A 49 4.83 -5.44 -2.53
C TYR A 49 5.90 -4.74 -1.69
N TYR A 50 5.81 -4.84 -0.35
CA TYR A 50 6.68 -4.07 0.52
C TYR A 50 8.12 -4.56 0.46
N VAL A 51 8.33 -5.87 0.48
CA VAL A 51 9.66 -6.49 0.54
C VAL A 51 10.44 -6.31 -0.75
N GLN A 52 9.76 -6.35 -1.90
CA GLN A 52 10.37 -6.25 -3.23
C GLN A 52 11.07 -4.91 -3.46
N GLN A 53 10.70 -3.86 -2.72
CA GLN A 53 11.38 -2.57 -2.75
C GLN A 53 12.85 -2.64 -2.36
N PHE A 54 13.21 -3.65 -1.56
CA PHE A 54 14.57 -3.88 -1.07
C PHE A 54 15.29 -4.95 -1.88
N MET A 55 14.65 -5.49 -2.92
CA MET A 55 15.21 -6.53 -3.78
C MET A 55 15.71 -5.93 -5.09
N ARG A 56 16.67 -6.60 -5.73
CA ARG A 56 17.13 -6.29 -7.08
C ARG A 56 16.79 -7.45 -8.00
N GLU A 57 15.90 -7.22 -8.95
CA GLU A 57 15.62 -8.21 -9.99
C GLU A 57 16.84 -8.35 -10.92
N GLN A 58 17.16 -9.58 -11.28
CA GLN A 58 18.26 -9.88 -12.19
C GLN A 58 17.95 -11.15 -12.99
N SER A 59 17.86 -11.00 -14.31
CA SER A 59 17.88 -12.12 -15.26
C SER A 59 19.27 -12.24 -15.87
N ARG A 60 19.84 -13.46 -15.87
CA ARG A 60 21.14 -13.77 -16.47
C ARG A 60 20.99 -14.98 -17.37
N VAL A 61 21.37 -14.82 -18.63
CA VAL A 61 21.46 -15.92 -19.59
C VAL A 61 22.89 -15.94 -20.10
N TRP A 62 23.50 -17.13 -20.09
CA TRP A 62 24.82 -17.37 -20.64
C TRP A 62 24.71 -18.50 -21.66
N ILE A 63 25.07 -18.22 -22.92
CA ILE A 63 25.05 -19.17 -24.04
C ILE A 63 26.50 -19.36 -24.46
N ARG A 64 26.91 -20.61 -24.64
CA ARG A 64 28.26 -20.99 -25.05
C ARG A 64 28.36 -21.17 -26.55
#